data_AF-A0A419EIZ6-F1
#
_entry.id   AF-A0A419EIZ6-F1
#
_cell.length_a   1.000
_cell.length_b   1.000
_cell.length_c   1.000
_cell.angle_alpha   90.00
_cell.angle_beta   90.00
_cell.angle_gamma   90.00
#
_symmetry.space_group_name_H-M   'P 1'
#
loop_
_entity.id
_entity.type
_entity.pdbx_description
1 polymer ?
#
loop_
_entity_poly.entity_id
_entity_poly.type
_entity_poly.pdbx_seq_one_letter_code
_entity_poly.pdbx_strand_id
1 'polypeptide(L)'
;MLIPHHIEITRRAIATEVSSRALEKIIRANIAQDGLRYQLGHDHFHFDNDQFQESYAYIEEQRAHIGPALERGDAPSAWQAFGRMIHPAQDFYAHTDYIPRWLSRFEAGTPPAPEEVDPVSSEILSHPDLHSGKLYYPLEVLAFVPFLRKFILPHLPTDSHAHMNHDGHETSAHFDYVFHAAVKRTRIEFDKTVNSLSSELRGRFVDR
;
A
#
# COMPACT_ATOMS: atom_id res chain seq x y z
N MET A 1 -0.10 2.31 -6.45
CA MET A 1 -1.49 2.82 -6.49
C MET A 1 -1.49 4.31 -6.86
N LEU A 2 -2.55 4.88 -7.43
CA LEU A 2 -2.53 6.33 -7.75
C LEU A 2 -2.65 7.21 -6.48
N ILE A 3 -1.94 8.35 -6.50
CA ILE A 3 -1.94 9.36 -5.42
C ILE A 3 -3.34 9.71 -4.87
N PRO A 4 -4.38 9.98 -5.68
CA PRO A 4 -5.71 10.30 -5.15
C PRO A 4 -6.30 9.18 -4.30
N HIS A 5 -5.99 7.93 -4.62
CA HIS A 5 -6.49 6.75 -3.90
C HIS A 5 -5.74 6.54 -2.60
N HIS A 6 -4.42 6.70 -2.57
CA HIS A 6 -3.62 6.72 -1.33
C HIS A 6 -4.17 7.74 -0.31
N ILE A 7 -4.48 8.95 -0.77
CA ILE A 7 -5.08 10.01 0.05
C ILE A 7 -6.43 9.56 0.61
N GLU A 8 -7.32 9.06 -0.24
CA GLU A 8 -8.67 8.68 0.14
C GLU A 8 -8.69 7.47 1.09
N ILE A 9 -7.85 6.46 0.83
CA ILE A 9 -7.67 5.30 1.70
C ILE A 9 -7.25 5.75 3.08
N THR A 10 -6.24 6.60 3.17
CA THR A 10 -5.74 7.12 4.44
C THR A 10 -6.82 7.91 5.19
N ARG A 11 -7.61 8.74 4.49
CA ARG A 11 -8.72 9.48 5.09
C ARG A 11 -9.80 8.55 5.63
N ARG A 12 -10.29 7.61 4.83
CA ARG A 12 -11.31 6.63 5.26
C ARG A 12 -10.82 5.79 6.41
N ALA A 13 -9.55 5.41 6.38
CA ALA A 13 -8.98 4.56 7.39
C ALA A 13 -8.86 5.28 8.73
N ILE A 14 -8.34 6.52 8.82
CA ILE A 14 -7.89 7.08 10.12
C ILE A 14 -8.27 8.54 10.40
N ALA A 15 -8.98 9.24 9.51
CA ALA A 15 -9.25 10.68 9.71
C ALA A 15 -10.01 11.00 11.02
N THR A 16 -10.85 10.07 11.48
CA THR A 16 -11.60 10.22 12.73
C THR A 16 -10.78 9.97 13.99
N GLU A 17 -9.56 9.46 13.87
CA GLU A 17 -8.73 9.03 15.02
C GLU A 17 -7.64 10.05 15.37
N VAL A 18 -7.11 10.74 14.38
CA VAL A 18 -5.98 11.68 14.54
C VAL A 18 -6.44 13.13 14.37
N SER A 19 -5.61 14.09 14.78
CA SER A 19 -5.85 15.51 14.43
C SER A 19 -5.70 15.76 12.93
N SER A 20 -6.31 16.84 12.43
CA SER A 20 -6.16 17.25 11.03
C SER A 20 -4.69 17.50 10.64
N ARG A 21 -3.89 18.00 11.59
CA ARG A 21 -2.46 18.27 11.39
C ARG A 21 -1.66 16.98 11.26
N ALA A 22 -1.93 16.00 12.12
CA ALA A 22 -1.32 14.68 12.03
C ALA A 22 -1.69 13.99 10.71
N LEU A 23 -2.98 14.01 10.36
CA LEU A 23 -3.49 13.42 9.11
C LEU A 23 -2.80 14.00 7.87
N GLU A 24 -2.66 15.33 7.79
CA GLU A 24 -2.00 15.98 6.66
C GLU A 24 -0.53 15.54 6.53
N LYS A 25 0.20 15.42 7.65
CA LYS A 25 1.59 14.96 7.63
C LYS A 25 1.72 13.49 7.24
N ILE A 26 0.82 12.64 7.72
CA ILE A 26 0.76 11.22 7.35
C ILE A 26 0.52 11.10 5.84
N ILE A 27 -0.53 11.76 5.32
CA ILE A 27 -0.87 11.73 3.88
C ILE A 27 0.30 12.23 3.04
N ARG A 28 0.91 13.36 3.42
CA ARG A 28 2.03 13.92 2.66
C ARG A 28 3.23 12.97 2.62
N ALA A 29 3.52 12.28 3.72
CA ALA A 29 4.64 11.34 3.77
C ALA A 29 4.36 10.05 3.00
N ASN A 30 3.11 9.58 3.03
CA ASN A 30 2.63 8.45 2.23
C ASN A 30 2.81 8.75 0.73
N ILE A 31 2.13 9.76 0.18
CA ILE A 31 2.21 10.06 -1.28
C ILE A 31 3.60 10.53 -1.75
N ALA A 32 4.49 10.95 -0.84
CA ALA A 32 5.85 11.30 -1.19
C ALA A 32 6.69 10.08 -1.61
N GLN A 33 6.26 8.86 -1.28
CA GLN A 33 6.91 7.63 -1.73
C GLN A 33 6.73 7.40 -3.24
N ASP A 34 5.67 7.93 -3.86
CA ASP A 34 5.49 7.89 -5.33
C ASP A 34 6.37 8.90 -6.09
N GLY A 35 7.18 9.71 -5.40
CA GLY A 35 8.02 10.72 -6.06
C GLY A 35 9.02 10.11 -7.02
N LEU A 36 9.33 10.78 -8.14
CA LEU A 36 10.25 10.32 -9.20
C LEU A 36 11.61 9.79 -8.69
N ARG A 37 12.10 10.32 -7.56
CA ARG A 37 13.35 9.85 -6.92
C ARG A 37 13.27 8.39 -6.46
N TYR A 38 12.08 7.90 -6.16
CA TYR A 38 11.79 6.58 -5.62
C TYR A 38 11.19 5.63 -6.67
N GLN A 39 11.24 5.99 -7.96
CA GLN A 39 10.72 5.17 -9.06
C GLN A 39 11.79 4.23 -9.67
N LEU A 40 13.07 4.38 -9.30
CA LEU A 40 14.16 3.54 -9.79
C LEU A 40 14.94 2.94 -8.63
N GLY A 41 14.96 1.59 -8.52
CA GLY A 41 15.72 0.87 -7.50
C GLY A 41 15.08 0.86 -6.11
N HIS A 42 13.79 1.18 -6.01
CA HIS A 42 13.03 1.29 -4.77
C HIS A 42 11.77 0.40 -4.79
N ASP A 43 11.85 -0.72 -5.49
CA ASP A 43 10.76 -1.70 -5.69
C ASP A 43 10.09 -2.13 -4.36
N HIS A 44 10.88 -2.21 -3.29
CA HIS A 44 10.40 -2.50 -1.93
C HIS A 44 9.40 -1.48 -1.37
N PHE A 45 9.30 -0.26 -1.90
CA PHE A 45 8.25 0.69 -1.51
C PHE A 45 6.89 0.34 -2.12
N HIS A 46 6.85 -0.49 -3.15
CA HIS A 46 5.67 -0.79 -3.94
C HIS A 46 5.33 -2.30 -3.96
N PHE A 47 6.13 -3.14 -3.31
CA PHE A 47 6.05 -4.61 -3.40
C PHE A 47 6.33 -5.14 -4.82
N ASP A 48 7.05 -4.41 -5.68
CA ASP A 48 7.40 -4.86 -7.02
C ASP A 48 8.53 -5.92 -7.02
N ASN A 49 8.66 -6.65 -8.13
CA ASN A 49 9.75 -7.62 -8.36
C ASN A 49 9.87 -8.74 -7.30
N ASP A 50 8.75 -9.18 -6.72
CA ASP A 50 8.69 -10.17 -5.66
C ASP A 50 9.53 -9.82 -4.41
N GLN A 51 9.85 -8.54 -4.19
CA GLN A 51 10.63 -8.06 -3.03
C GLN A 51 9.81 -7.98 -1.72
N PHE A 52 9.03 -9.03 -1.44
CA PHE A 52 8.14 -9.07 -0.28
C PHE A 52 8.90 -8.91 1.05
N GLN A 53 10.05 -9.56 1.19
CA GLN A 53 10.83 -9.52 2.43
C GLN A 53 11.36 -8.11 2.71
N GLU A 54 11.87 -7.44 1.69
CA GLU A 54 12.39 -6.08 1.75
C GLU A 54 11.27 -5.08 2.02
N SER A 55 10.10 -5.24 1.38
CA SER A 55 8.93 -4.41 1.65
C SER A 55 8.43 -4.57 3.08
N TYR A 56 8.33 -5.79 3.60
CA TYR A 56 7.96 -6.01 5.00
C TYR A 56 9.01 -5.49 5.97
N ALA A 57 10.30 -5.66 5.67
CA ALA A 57 11.39 -5.11 6.47
C ALA A 57 11.30 -3.58 6.54
N TYR A 58 11.00 -2.92 5.42
CA TYR A 58 10.81 -1.47 5.37
C TYR A 58 9.61 -1.00 6.20
N ILE A 59 8.48 -1.72 6.15
CA ILE A 59 7.31 -1.44 7.02
C ILE A 59 7.73 -1.47 8.49
N GLU A 60 8.45 -2.51 8.92
CA GLU A 60 8.88 -2.65 10.31
C GLU A 60 9.98 -1.63 10.70
N GLU A 61 10.87 -1.26 9.78
CA GLU A 61 11.83 -0.17 9.99
C GLU A 61 11.09 1.15 10.26
N GLN A 62 10.12 1.50 9.42
CA GLN A 62 9.33 2.72 9.62
C GLN A 62 8.54 2.68 10.93
N ARG A 63 7.98 1.51 11.29
CA ARG A 63 7.31 1.33 12.59
C ARG A 63 8.26 1.59 13.77
N ALA A 64 9.48 1.07 13.70
CA ALA A 64 10.49 1.22 14.74
C ALA A 64 10.92 2.68 14.98
N HIS A 65 10.71 3.59 14.02
CA HIS A 65 10.99 5.02 14.20
C HIS A 65 9.92 5.78 14.99
N ILE A 66 8.70 5.26 15.08
CA ILE A 66 7.54 5.99 15.64
C ILE A 66 7.73 6.26 17.14
N GLY A 67 7.96 5.22 17.94
CA GLY A 67 8.14 5.34 19.39
C GLY A 67 9.26 6.30 19.79
N PRO A 68 10.51 6.07 19.32
CA PRO A 68 11.64 6.95 19.64
C PRO A 68 11.44 8.41 19.22
N ALA A 69 10.73 8.68 18.11
CA ALA A 69 10.40 10.04 17.71
C ALA A 69 9.45 10.71 18.73
N LEU A 70 8.41 10.00 19.17
CA LEU A 70 7.46 10.49 20.17
C LEU A 70 8.10 10.71 21.54
N GLU A 71 9.02 9.84 21.96
CA GLU A 71 9.77 9.97 23.21
C GLU A 71 10.58 11.27 23.26
N ARG A 72 11.21 11.65 22.14
CA ARG A 72 11.94 12.90 21.99
C ARG A 72 11.05 14.13 21.78
N GLY A 73 9.73 13.97 21.79
CA GLY A 73 8.76 15.04 21.55
C GLY A 73 8.60 15.44 20.08
N ASP A 74 9.10 14.62 19.15
CA ASP A 74 9.04 14.86 17.70
C ASP A 74 7.89 14.07 17.05
N ALA A 75 6.65 14.47 17.37
CA ALA A 75 5.46 13.88 16.77
C ALA A 75 5.42 14.00 15.23
N PRO A 76 5.86 15.11 14.60
CA PRO A 76 5.94 15.20 13.14
C PRO A 76 6.75 14.09 12.49
N SER A 77 7.92 13.72 13.03
CA SER A 77 8.71 12.61 12.50
C SER A 77 7.99 11.26 12.66
N ALA A 78 7.26 11.06 13.76
CA ALA A 78 6.45 9.86 13.97
C ALA A 78 5.31 9.74 12.94
N TRP A 79 4.61 10.84 12.64
CA TRP A 79 3.58 10.88 11.59
C TRP A 79 4.15 10.62 10.21
N GLN A 80 5.34 11.15 9.91
CA GLN A 80 6.00 10.90 8.64
C GLN A 80 6.42 9.42 8.50
N ALA A 81 6.97 8.84 9.58
CA ALA A 81 7.30 7.42 9.60
C ALA A 81 6.05 6.55 9.38
N PHE A 82 4.96 6.86 10.07
CA PHE A 82 3.69 6.16 9.85
C PHE A 82 3.17 6.30 8.42
N GLY A 83 3.22 7.51 7.83
CA GLY A 83 2.84 7.74 6.43
C GLY A 83 3.66 6.91 5.44
N ARG A 84 5.00 6.89 5.60
CA ARG A 84 5.88 6.05 4.78
C ARG A 84 5.61 4.56 4.98
N MET A 85 5.30 4.13 6.19
CA MET A 85 4.96 2.74 6.51
C MET A 85 3.68 2.27 5.80
N ILE A 86 2.63 3.09 5.77
CA ILE A 86 1.35 2.67 5.19
C ILE A 86 1.34 2.71 3.66
N HIS A 87 2.30 3.36 3.01
CA HIS A 87 2.42 3.39 1.55
C HIS A 87 2.59 1.99 0.92
N PRO A 88 3.67 1.23 1.21
CA PRO A 88 3.81 -0.14 0.71
C PRO A 88 2.67 -1.05 1.18
N ALA A 89 2.12 -0.82 2.38
CA ALA A 89 0.99 -1.60 2.88
C ALA A 89 -0.31 -1.41 2.06
N GLN A 90 -0.47 -0.25 1.41
CA GLN A 90 -1.57 0.03 0.48
C GLN A 90 -1.26 -0.55 -0.90
N ASP A 91 -0.02 -0.37 -1.38
CA ASP A 91 0.43 -0.86 -2.70
C ASP A 91 0.48 -2.38 -2.82
N PHE A 92 0.68 -3.09 -1.71
CA PHE A 92 0.61 -4.54 -1.67
C PHE A 92 -0.61 -5.10 -2.42
N TYR A 93 -1.81 -4.53 -2.24
CA TYR A 93 -3.00 -5.05 -2.94
C TYR A 93 -3.10 -4.60 -4.39
N ALA A 94 -2.44 -3.51 -4.75
CA ALA A 94 -2.44 -2.99 -6.11
C ALA A 94 -1.42 -3.70 -7.01
N HIS A 95 -0.32 -4.18 -6.43
CA HIS A 95 0.84 -4.68 -7.19
C HIS A 95 1.11 -6.17 -7.02
N THR A 96 0.28 -6.87 -6.23
CA THR A 96 0.35 -8.33 -6.06
C THR A 96 -0.89 -9.02 -6.59
N ASP A 97 -0.79 -10.33 -6.76
CA ASP A 97 -1.94 -11.17 -7.11
C ASP A 97 -2.83 -11.56 -5.91
N TYR A 98 -2.70 -10.88 -4.77
CA TYR A 98 -3.49 -11.15 -3.55
C TYR A 98 -5.00 -11.13 -3.79
N ILE A 99 -5.51 -10.09 -4.47
CA ILE A 99 -6.96 -9.93 -4.72
C ILE A 99 -7.50 -11.00 -5.68
N PRO A 100 -6.88 -11.26 -6.85
CA PRO A 100 -7.23 -12.41 -7.68
C PRO A 100 -7.26 -13.73 -6.89
N ARG A 101 -6.25 -13.97 -6.04
CA ARG A 101 -6.22 -15.18 -5.19
C ARG A 101 -7.34 -15.21 -4.17
N TRP A 102 -7.66 -14.09 -3.54
CA TRP A 102 -8.77 -14.01 -2.59
C TRP A 102 -10.10 -14.31 -3.29
N LEU A 103 -10.34 -13.74 -4.47
CA LEU A 103 -11.55 -13.97 -5.26
C LEU A 103 -11.67 -15.42 -5.77
N SER A 104 -10.55 -16.09 -6.07
CA SER A 104 -10.54 -17.47 -6.57
C SER A 104 -11.09 -18.51 -5.58
N ARG A 105 -11.28 -18.13 -4.31
CA ARG A 105 -11.84 -18.97 -3.25
C ARG A 105 -13.36 -19.08 -3.30
N PHE A 106 -14.01 -18.21 -4.08
CA PHE A 106 -15.45 -18.13 -4.19
C PHE A 106 -15.92 -18.67 -5.54
N GLU A 107 -17.18 -19.08 -5.61
CA GLU A 107 -17.77 -19.57 -6.85
C GLU A 107 -17.80 -18.47 -7.92
N ALA A 108 -17.46 -18.86 -9.15
CA ALA A 108 -17.42 -17.96 -10.28
C ALA A 108 -18.81 -17.33 -10.53
N GLY A 109 -18.85 -16.00 -10.60
CA GLY A 109 -20.10 -15.25 -10.82
C GLY A 109 -20.84 -14.86 -9.54
N THR A 110 -20.40 -15.32 -8.37
CA THR A 110 -20.94 -14.90 -7.07
C THR A 110 -19.81 -14.45 -6.12
N PRO A 111 -18.96 -13.48 -6.51
CA PRO A 111 -17.94 -12.98 -5.60
C PRO A 111 -18.60 -12.23 -4.44
N PRO A 112 -18.02 -12.25 -3.23
CA PRO A 112 -18.47 -11.40 -2.13
C PRO A 112 -18.31 -9.92 -2.46
N ALA A 113 -18.95 -9.03 -1.72
CA ALA A 113 -18.79 -7.59 -1.93
C ALA A 113 -17.34 -7.14 -1.62
N PRO A 114 -16.83 -6.07 -2.27
CA PRO A 114 -15.51 -5.52 -1.98
C PRO A 114 -15.24 -5.25 -0.51
N GLU A 115 -16.26 -4.79 0.22
CA GLU A 115 -16.21 -4.55 1.66
C GLU A 115 -15.95 -5.81 2.49
N GLU A 116 -16.13 -7.01 1.94
CA GLU A 116 -15.93 -8.28 2.62
C GLU A 116 -14.51 -8.82 2.49
N VAL A 117 -13.66 -8.19 1.67
CA VAL A 117 -12.26 -8.61 1.49
C VAL A 117 -11.53 -8.75 2.82
N ASP A 118 -10.92 -9.91 3.06
CA ASP A 118 -10.01 -10.10 4.18
C ASP A 118 -8.62 -9.62 3.76
N PRO A 119 -8.07 -8.53 4.34
CA PRO A 119 -6.75 -8.01 3.97
C PRO A 119 -5.59 -8.79 4.60
N VAL A 120 -5.85 -9.72 5.51
CA VAL A 120 -4.80 -10.40 6.30
C VAL A 120 -4.97 -11.92 6.32
N SER A 121 -5.52 -12.47 5.25
CA SER A 121 -5.69 -13.92 5.11
C SER A 121 -4.33 -14.61 5.18
N SER A 122 -4.06 -15.28 6.31
CA SER A 122 -2.79 -15.99 6.54
C SER A 122 -2.48 -17.02 5.46
N GLU A 123 -3.50 -17.67 4.92
CA GLU A 123 -3.38 -18.65 3.85
C GLU A 123 -2.92 -18.02 2.52
N ILE A 124 -3.39 -16.81 2.16
CA ILE A 124 -2.91 -16.12 0.94
C ILE A 124 -1.51 -15.56 1.18
N LEU A 125 -1.29 -14.91 2.33
CA LEU A 125 -0.02 -14.28 2.67
C LEU A 125 1.14 -15.28 2.78
N SER A 126 0.85 -16.54 3.11
CA SER A 126 1.84 -17.61 3.17
C SER A 126 1.85 -18.51 1.92
N HIS A 127 1.04 -18.19 0.91
CA HIS A 127 0.96 -18.99 -0.30
C HIS A 127 2.28 -18.90 -1.09
N PRO A 128 2.91 -20.03 -1.47
CA PRO A 128 4.22 -20.01 -2.13
C PRO A 128 4.19 -19.34 -3.51
N ASP A 129 3.03 -19.33 -4.17
CA ASP A 129 2.86 -18.69 -5.49
C ASP A 129 2.39 -17.22 -5.41
N LEU A 130 2.24 -16.63 -4.21
CA LEU A 130 1.97 -15.20 -4.09
C LEU A 130 3.11 -14.43 -4.78
N HIS A 131 2.77 -13.59 -5.76
CA HIS A 131 3.77 -12.86 -6.53
C HIS A 131 3.28 -11.46 -6.86
N SER A 132 4.23 -10.62 -7.26
CA SER A 132 3.97 -9.24 -7.64
C SER A 132 4.42 -8.93 -9.06
N GLY A 133 3.99 -7.76 -9.52
CA GLY A 133 4.38 -7.24 -10.82
C GLY A 133 5.89 -7.10 -10.94
N LYS A 134 6.46 -7.66 -12.00
CA LYS A 134 7.88 -7.51 -12.33
C LYS A 134 8.11 -6.32 -13.26
N LEU A 135 9.18 -5.57 -13.01
CA LEU A 135 9.61 -4.44 -13.83
C LEU A 135 10.60 -4.91 -14.91
N TYR A 136 10.15 -4.96 -16.16
CA TYR A 136 10.91 -5.36 -17.34
C TYR A 136 11.54 -4.15 -18.05
N TYR A 137 12.58 -3.57 -17.44
CA TYR A 137 13.28 -2.45 -18.04
C TYR A 137 14.16 -2.83 -19.24
N PRO A 138 14.31 -1.93 -20.24
CA PRO A 138 13.73 -0.58 -20.30
C PRO A 138 12.29 -0.53 -20.84
N LEU A 139 11.76 -1.64 -21.35
CA LEU A 139 10.50 -1.68 -22.09
C LEU A 139 9.30 -1.24 -21.24
N GLU A 140 9.28 -1.60 -19.95
CA GLU A 140 8.26 -1.20 -18.98
C GLU A 140 8.09 0.33 -18.87
N VAL A 141 9.19 1.11 -18.97
CA VAL A 141 9.11 2.58 -18.88
C VAL A 141 8.17 3.14 -19.94
N LEU A 142 8.19 2.56 -21.13
CA LEU A 142 7.36 3.01 -22.24
C LEU A 142 5.87 2.75 -21.99
N ALA A 143 5.52 1.77 -21.15
CA ALA A 143 4.13 1.47 -20.79
C ALA A 143 3.51 2.54 -19.87
N PHE A 144 4.31 3.36 -19.18
CA PHE A 144 3.81 4.51 -18.41
C PHE A 144 3.35 5.68 -19.28
N VAL A 145 3.75 5.72 -20.56
CA VAL A 145 3.27 6.75 -21.50
C VAL A 145 1.93 6.27 -22.10
N PRO A 146 0.78 6.94 -21.80
CA PRO A 146 -0.54 6.40 -22.13
C PRO A 146 -0.74 6.04 -23.60
N PHE A 147 -0.18 6.84 -24.52
CA PHE A 147 -0.25 6.58 -25.95
C PHE A 147 0.55 5.35 -26.40
N LEU A 148 1.70 5.10 -25.76
CA LEU A 148 2.58 3.96 -26.08
C LEU A 148 2.09 2.67 -25.43
N ARG A 149 1.40 2.76 -24.29
CA ARG A 149 0.92 1.60 -23.51
C ARG A 149 0.21 0.56 -24.38
N LYS A 150 -0.72 0.96 -25.24
CA LYS A 150 -1.48 0.03 -26.10
C LYS A 150 -0.62 -0.76 -27.10
N PHE A 151 0.55 -0.25 -27.44
CA PHE A 151 1.49 -0.91 -28.35
C PHE A 151 2.52 -1.76 -27.60
N ILE A 152 2.91 -1.34 -26.40
CA ILE A 152 3.94 -2.01 -25.60
C ILE A 152 3.36 -3.14 -24.75
N LEU A 153 2.17 -2.94 -24.18
CA LEU A 153 1.55 -3.88 -23.25
C LEU A 153 1.39 -5.30 -23.83
N PRO A 154 0.97 -5.52 -25.09
CA PRO A 154 0.90 -6.87 -25.68
C PRO A 154 2.24 -7.60 -25.80
N HIS A 155 3.36 -6.88 -25.69
CA HIS A 155 4.72 -7.44 -25.78
C HIS A 155 5.39 -7.64 -24.42
N LEU A 156 4.78 -7.14 -23.33
CA LEU A 156 5.26 -7.38 -21.99
C LEU A 156 4.80 -8.77 -21.50
N PRO A 157 5.63 -9.47 -20.71
CA PRO A 157 5.22 -10.71 -20.04
C PRO A 157 3.97 -10.51 -19.18
N THR A 158 3.15 -11.55 -19.03
CA THR A 158 1.89 -11.47 -18.26
C THR A 158 2.11 -11.17 -16.78
N ASP A 159 3.29 -11.47 -16.24
CA ASP A 159 3.71 -11.15 -14.87
C ASP A 159 4.38 -9.76 -14.76
N SER A 160 4.30 -8.92 -15.81
CA SER A 160 4.82 -7.56 -15.72
C SER A 160 3.95 -6.68 -14.82
N HIS A 161 4.58 -5.72 -14.16
CA HIS A 161 3.90 -4.71 -13.36
C HIS A 161 2.80 -3.99 -14.16
N ALA A 162 3.03 -3.70 -15.44
CA ALA A 162 2.04 -3.08 -16.33
C ALA A 162 0.75 -3.90 -16.53
N HIS A 163 0.83 -5.24 -16.49
CA HIS A 163 -0.34 -6.13 -16.59
C HIS A 163 -0.99 -6.39 -15.24
N MET A 164 -0.18 -6.49 -14.19
CA MET A 164 -0.64 -6.84 -12.85
C MET A 164 -1.17 -5.65 -12.05
N ASN A 165 -0.79 -4.41 -12.38
CA ASN A 165 -1.18 -3.26 -11.56
C ASN A 165 -2.69 -3.02 -11.52
N HIS A 166 -3.16 -2.68 -10.33
CA HIS A 166 -4.53 -2.32 -10.03
C HIS A 166 -4.57 -0.91 -9.42
N ASP A 167 -3.86 0.03 -10.04
CA ASP A 167 -3.68 1.38 -9.50
C ASP A 167 -4.94 2.27 -9.53
N GLY A 168 -5.91 1.95 -10.39
CA GLY A 168 -7.17 2.70 -10.52
C GLY A 168 -8.26 1.92 -11.26
N HIS A 169 -9.50 2.44 -11.24
CA HIS A 169 -10.64 1.82 -11.93
C HIS A 169 -10.44 1.65 -13.45
N GLU A 170 -9.69 2.56 -14.07
CA GLU A 170 -9.41 2.49 -15.51
C GLU A 170 -8.44 1.35 -15.87
N THR A 171 -7.64 0.89 -14.91
CA THR A 171 -6.62 -0.14 -15.13
C THR A 171 -7.04 -1.53 -14.64
N SER A 172 -8.06 -1.64 -13.78
CA SER A 172 -8.48 -2.93 -13.23
C SER A 172 -9.95 -3.01 -12.84
N ALA A 173 -10.60 -4.12 -13.22
CA ALA A 173 -11.93 -4.51 -12.73
C ALA A 173 -11.93 -4.90 -11.24
N HIS A 174 -10.77 -5.17 -10.63
CA HIS A 174 -10.65 -5.54 -9.22
C HIS A 174 -10.38 -4.35 -8.29
N PHE A 175 -10.34 -3.13 -8.82
CA PHE A 175 -9.90 -1.95 -8.08
C PHE A 175 -10.68 -1.74 -6.77
N ASP A 176 -11.99 -1.99 -6.74
CA ASP A 176 -12.78 -1.81 -5.51
C ASP A 176 -12.31 -2.75 -4.39
N TYR A 177 -12.01 -4.01 -4.69
CA TYR A 177 -11.46 -4.95 -3.72
C TYR A 177 -10.09 -4.50 -3.21
N VAL A 178 -9.23 -4.02 -4.11
CA VAL A 178 -7.91 -3.47 -3.78
C VAL A 178 -8.05 -2.29 -2.81
N PHE A 179 -8.93 -1.34 -3.16
CA PHE A 179 -9.20 -0.16 -2.35
C PHE A 179 -9.70 -0.53 -0.95
N HIS A 180 -10.69 -1.42 -0.85
CA HIS A 180 -11.25 -1.84 0.44
C HIS A 180 -10.24 -2.63 1.28
N ALA A 181 -9.42 -3.49 0.67
CA ALA A 181 -8.35 -4.20 1.37
C ALA A 181 -7.30 -3.23 1.92
N ALA A 182 -6.90 -2.24 1.12
CA ALA A 182 -5.94 -1.20 1.53
C ALA A 182 -6.48 -0.31 2.66
N VAL A 183 -7.77 0.05 2.65
CA VAL A 183 -8.43 0.76 3.77
C VAL A 183 -8.35 -0.05 5.05
N LYS A 184 -8.78 -1.32 5.01
CA LYS A 184 -8.76 -2.20 6.19
C LYS A 184 -7.33 -2.42 6.67
N ARG A 185 -6.37 -2.63 5.76
CA ARG A 185 -4.96 -2.80 6.13
C ARG A 185 -4.38 -1.54 6.79
N THR A 186 -4.67 -0.36 6.25
CA THR A 186 -4.25 0.92 6.85
C THR A 186 -4.79 1.07 8.27
N ARG A 187 -6.05 0.71 8.51
CA ARG A 187 -6.64 0.70 9.85
C ARG A 187 -5.94 -0.30 10.78
N ILE A 188 -5.69 -1.53 10.32
CA ILE A 188 -4.94 -2.54 11.09
C ILE A 188 -3.55 -2.03 11.49
N GLU A 189 -2.82 -1.41 10.55
CA GLU A 189 -1.49 -0.88 10.83
C GLU A 189 -1.52 0.31 11.80
N PHE A 190 -2.55 1.14 11.73
CA PHE A 190 -2.81 2.19 12.71
C PHE A 190 -3.05 1.60 14.11
N ASP A 191 -3.94 0.62 14.23
CA ASP A 191 -4.30 0.00 15.50
C ASP A 191 -3.09 -0.69 16.13
N LYS A 192 -2.30 -1.44 15.35
CA LYS A 192 -1.02 -2.03 15.80
C LYS A 192 -0.08 -0.96 16.36
N THR A 193 0.08 0.14 15.63
CA THR A 193 0.95 1.25 16.02
C THR A 193 0.48 1.85 17.34
N VAL A 194 -0.78 2.25 17.42
CA VAL A 194 -1.38 2.87 18.62
C VAL A 194 -1.36 1.94 19.83
N ASN A 195 -1.59 0.64 19.64
CA ASN A 195 -1.57 -0.36 20.70
C ASN A 195 -0.17 -0.67 21.23
N SER A 196 0.87 -0.45 20.42
CA SER A 196 2.27 -0.58 20.85
C SER A 196 2.78 0.59 21.71
N LEU A 197 2.08 1.73 21.69
CA LEU A 197 2.47 2.94 22.41
C LEU A 197 1.86 3.00 23.82
N SER A 198 2.60 3.55 24.78
CA SER A 198 2.05 3.93 26.08
C SER A 198 0.95 4.99 25.92
N SER A 199 0.07 5.12 26.92
CA SER A 199 -1.02 6.10 26.86
C SER A 199 -0.55 7.53 26.59
N GLU A 200 0.60 7.92 27.15
CA GLU A 200 1.19 9.25 26.92
C GLU A 200 1.66 9.41 25.47
N LEU A 201 2.45 8.47 24.95
CA LEU A 201 2.96 8.54 23.57
C LEU A 201 1.82 8.41 22.56
N ARG A 202 0.80 7.62 22.88
CA ARG A 202 -0.44 7.55 22.10
C ARG A 202 -1.11 8.90 21.99
N GLY A 203 -1.30 9.62 23.10
CA GLY A 203 -1.87 10.97 23.09
C GLY A 203 -1.09 11.92 22.18
N ARG A 204 0.26 11.87 22.25
CA ARG A 204 1.14 12.63 21.36
C ARG A 204 0.99 12.24 19.88
N PHE A 205 0.81 10.95 19.60
CA PHE A 205 0.67 10.45 18.23
C PHE A 205 -0.67 10.82 17.61
N VAL A 206 -1.79 10.66 18.34
CA VAL A 206 -3.12 11.01 17.83
C VAL A 206 -3.35 12.52 17.82
N ASP A 207 -2.58 13.28 18.62
CA ASP A 207 -2.62 14.74 18.70
C ASP A 207 -4.00 15.26 19.13
N ARG A 208 -4.56 14.62 20.18
CA ARG A 208 -5.88 14.90 20.75
C ARG A 208 -5.85 14.89 22.27
#